data_AF-S8BUA3-F1
#
_entry.id   AF-S8BUA3-F1
#
_cell.length_a   1.000
_cell.length_b   1.000
_cell.length_c   1.000
_cell.angle_alpha   90.00
_cell.angle_beta   90.00
_cell.angle_gamma   90.00
#
_symmetry.space_group_name_H-M   'P 1'
#
loop_
_entity.id
_entity.type
_entity.pdbx_description
1 polymer ?
#
loop_
_entity_poly.entity_id
_entity_poly.type
_entity_poly.pdbx_seq_one_letter_code
_entity_poly.pdbx_strand_id
1 'polypeptide(L)'
;TGVNRRPSGTDGSDYSYRMVVDSRYKKVAEGKSRLRVLIPAQAFIQLIVVFLFVRKRETIEPLGVTSLLIFFISLLIGDLGRKRSHANFLKVYLFGSSVSSLTLIVYLLKKDPSLE
;
A
#
# COMPACT_ATOMS: atom_id res chain seq x y z
N THR A 1 10.86 32.48 20.13
CA THR A 1 10.23 31.48 21.03
C THR A 1 8.72 31.55 20.86
N GLY A 2 8.19 30.90 19.82
CA GLY A 2 6.75 30.89 19.53
C GLY A 2 6.06 29.80 20.34
N VAL A 3 5.28 30.20 21.34
CA VAL A 3 4.48 29.27 22.14
C VAL A 3 3.37 28.71 21.25
N ASN A 4 3.46 27.43 20.88
CA ASN A 4 2.36 26.65 20.27
C ASN A 4 1.24 26.42 21.31
N ARG A 5 0.61 27.50 21.80
CA ARG A 5 -0.59 27.42 22.63
C ARG A 5 -1.80 27.29 21.71
N ARG A 6 -2.66 26.32 22.02
CA ARG A 6 -3.98 26.19 21.38
C ARG A 6 -4.70 27.55 21.47
N PRO A 7 -5.23 28.11 20.37
CA PRO A 7 -5.96 29.37 20.42
C PRO A 7 -7.11 29.20 21.41
N SER A 8 -7.14 30.02 22.45
CA SER A 8 -8.19 30.01 23.48
C SER A 8 -8.92 31.34 23.38
N GLY A 9 -9.64 31.51 22.28
CA GLY A 9 -10.38 32.74 21.96
C GLY A 9 -11.65 32.41 21.19
N THR A 10 -12.74 33.07 21.56
CA THR A 10 -13.99 33.18 20.78
C THR A 10 -13.86 34.15 19.60
N ASP A 11 -12.66 34.69 19.36
CA ASP A 11 -12.30 35.67 18.34
C ASP A 11 -12.17 35.08 16.92
N GLY A 12 -12.56 33.82 16.73
CA GLY A 12 -12.47 33.12 15.43
C GLY A 12 -11.08 32.60 15.08
N SER A 13 -10.05 32.88 15.89
CA SER A 13 -8.72 32.27 15.73
C SER A 13 -8.76 30.75 15.93
N ASP A 14 -9.56 30.27 16.88
CA ASP A 14 -9.83 28.85 17.08
C ASP A 14 -10.57 28.23 15.87
N TYR A 15 -11.51 28.97 15.27
CA TYR A 15 -12.23 28.50 14.08
C TYR A 15 -11.29 28.34 12.87
N SER A 16 -10.45 29.36 12.60
CA SER A 16 -9.43 29.30 11.56
C SER A 16 -8.42 28.17 11.81
N TYR A 17 -7.99 27.98 13.06
CA TYR A 17 -7.10 26.88 13.43
C TYR A 17 -7.74 25.52 13.18
N ARG A 18 -8.99 25.33 13.63
CA ARG A 18 -9.73 24.07 13.42
C ARG A 18 -10.00 23.81 11.94
N MET A 19 -10.29 24.82 11.11
CA MET A 19 -10.42 24.61 9.66
C MET A 19 -9.13 24.11 8.99
N VAL A 20 -7.98 24.68 9.34
CA VAL A 20 -6.69 24.25 8.77
C VAL A 20 -6.31 22.86 9.26
N VAL A 21 -6.57 22.56 10.54
CA VAL A 21 -6.21 21.29 11.17
C VAL A 21 -7.15 20.16 10.75
N ASP A 22 -8.47 20.40 10.76
CA ASP A 22 -9.48 19.42 10.37
C ASP A 22 -9.35 19.03 8.90
N SER A 23 -9.01 19.98 8.01
CA SER A 23 -8.77 19.65 6.61
C SER A 23 -7.58 18.70 6.41
N ARG A 24 -6.51 18.83 7.21
CA ARG A 24 -5.36 17.90 7.18
C ARG A 24 -5.73 16.53 7.75
N TYR A 25 -6.42 16.48 8.88
CA TYR A 25 -6.88 15.21 9.46
C TYR A 25 -7.85 14.49 8.54
N LYS A 26 -8.76 15.22 7.89
CA LYS A 26 -9.70 14.69 6.89
C LYS A 26 -8.97 14.06 5.71
N LYS A 27 -7.95 14.72 5.16
CA LYS A 27 -7.11 14.16 4.08
C LYS A 27 -6.42 12.85 4.48
N VAL A 28 -5.88 12.78 5.70
CA VAL A 28 -5.25 11.55 6.21
C VAL A 28 -6.27 10.43 6.41
N ALA A 29 -7.45 10.75 6.93
CA ALA A 29 -8.53 9.79 7.12
C ALA A 29 -9.03 9.22 5.77
N GLU A 30 -9.18 10.07 4.76
CA GLU A 30 -9.55 9.66 3.41
C GLU A 30 -8.47 8.80 2.74
N GLY A 31 -7.19 9.16 2.90
CA GLY A 31 -6.09 8.33 2.42
C GLY A 31 -6.09 6.94 3.07
N LYS A 32 -6.32 6.88 4.39
CA LYS A 32 -6.42 5.61 5.13
C LYS A 32 -7.63 4.78 4.73
N SER A 33 -8.78 5.39 4.44
CA SER A 33 -9.98 4.67 4.02
C SER A 33 -9.76 4.02 2.64
N ARG A 34 -9.13 4.74 1.70
CA ARG A 34 -8.74 4.19 0.40
C ARG A 34 -7.77 3.02 0.56
N LEU A 35 -6.71 3.19 1.35
CA LEU A 35 -5.74 2.11 1.62
C LEU A 35 -6.38 0.90 2.31
N ARG A 36 -7.42 1.10 3.13
CA ARG A 36 -8.16 0.01 3.78
C ARG A 36 -8.84 -0.91 2.76
N VAL A 37 -9.21 -0.38 1.59
CA VAL A 37 -9.82 -1.15 0.51
C VAL A 37 -8.76 -1.70 -0.45
N LEU A 38 -7.76 -0.89 -0.81
CA LEU A 38 -6.75 -1.26 -1.80
C LEU A 38 -5.83 -2.40 -1.34
N ILE A 39 -5.33 -2.36 -0.10
CA ILE A 39 -4.42 -3.40 0.43
C ILE A 39 -5.06 -4.80 0.40
N PRO A 40 -6.27 -5.02 0.95
CA PRO A 40 -6.90 -6.34 0.87
C PRO A 40 -7.29 -6.73 -0.56
N ALA A 41 -7.68 -5.78 -1.41
CA ALA A 41 -7.93 -6.07 -2.82
C ALA A 41 -6.68 -6.60 -3.52
N GLN A 42 -5.52 -5.98 -3.27
CA GLN A 42 -4.23 -6.44 -3.81
C GLN A 42 -3.84 -7.81 -3.27
N ALA A 43 -4.07 -8.08 -1.98
CA ALA A 43 -3.84 -9.39 -1.38
C ALA A 43 -4.76 -10.47 -2.00
N PHE A 44 -6.01 -10.13 -2.31
CA PHE A 44 -6.94 -11.04 -2.98
C PHE A 44 -6.49 -11.36 -4.41
N ILE A 45 -6.01 -10.38 -5.16
CA ILE A 45 -5.41 -10.59 -6.49
C ILE A 45 -4.21 -11.53 -6.40
N GLN A 46 -3.32 -11.33 -5.41
CA GLN A 46 -2.18 -12.22 -5.21
C GLN A 46 -2.63 -13.67 -4.93
N LEU A 47 -3.66 -13.87 -4.11
CA LEU A 47 -4.21 -15.20 -3.85
C LEU A 47 -4.74 -15.86 -5.11
N ILE A 48 -5.43 -15.12 -5.98
CA ILE A 48 -5.90 -15.63 -7.28
C ILE A 48 -4.71 -16.09 -8.12
N VAL A 49 -3.65 -15.29 -8.22
CA VAL A 49 -2.44 -15.64 -9.00
C VAL A 49 -1.82 -16.93 -8.46
N VAL A 50 -1.61 -17.02 -7.14
CA VAL A 50 -1.06 -18.24 -6.51
C VAL A 50 -1.97 -19.45 -6.75
N PHE A 51 -3.28 -19.28 -6.61
CA PHE A 51 -4.26 -20.34 -6.85
C PHE A 51 -4.21 -20.85 -8.30
N LEU A 52 -4.07 -19.96 -9.28
CA LEU A 52 -3.92 -20.33 -10.69
C LEU A 52 -2.63 -21.13 -10.93
N PHE A 53 -1.51 -20.72 -10.32
CA PHE A 53 -0.25 -21.48 -10.40
C PHE A 53 -0.38 -22.89 -9.82
N VAL A 54 -0.98 -23.02 -8.63
CA VAL A 54 -1.24 -24.32 -7.98
C VAL A 54 -2.14 -25.19 -8.87
N ARG A 55 -3.20 -24.61 -9.45
CA ARG A 55 -4.13 -25.33 -10.33
C ARG A 55 -3.47 -25.83 -11.61
N LYS A 56 -2.59 -25.03 -12.22
CA LYS A 56 -1.86 -25.42 -13.43
C LYS A 56 -0.76 -26.47 -13.15
N ARG A 57 -0.49 -26.83 -11.88
CA ARG A 57 0.64 -27.70 -11.46
C ARG A 57 1.97 -27.28 -12.09
N GLU A 58 2.10 -25.99 -12.38
CA GLU A 58 3.31 -25.46 -13.00
C GLU A 58 4.39 -25.33 -11.93
N THR A 59 5.59 -25.79 -12.25
CA THR A 59 6.77 -25.51 -11.44
C THR A 59 7.03 -24.00 -11.49
N ILE A 60 6.85 -23.33 -10.36
CA ILE A 60 7.19 -21.92 -10.23
C ILE A 60 8.71 -21.84 -10.14
N GLU A 61 9.33 -21.11 -11.06
CA GLU A 61 10.78 -20.89 -10.97
C GLU A 61 11.13 -20.09 -9.72
N PRO A 62 12.36 -20.25 -9.18
CA PRO A 62 12.77 -19.55 -7.96
C PRO A 62 12.56 -18.04 -8.01
N LEU A 63 12.72 -17.42 -9.19
CA LEU A 63 12.48 -15.98 -9.41
C LEU A 63 11.02 -15.58 -9.23
N GLY A 64 10.08 -16.41 -9.67
CA GLY A 64 8.64 -16.17 -9.47
C GLY A 64 8.27 -16.29 -8.00
N VAL A 65 8.82 -17.29 -7.31
CA VAL A 65 8.61 -17.50 -5.87
C VAL A 65 9.16 -16.34 -5.05
N THR A 66 10.38 -15.90 -5.31
CA THR A 66 10.99 -14.77 -4.58
C THR A 66 10.23 -13.46 -4.83
N SER A 67 9.79 -13.22 -6.07
CA SER A 67 8.95 -12.06 -6.38
C SER A 67 7.66 -12.10 -5.58
N LEU A 68 6.93 -13.22 -5.59
CA LEU A 68 5.70 -13.40 -4.80
C LEU A 68 5.94 -13.20 -3.30
N LEU A 69 7.06 -13.68 -2.78
CA LEU A 69 7.43 -13.50 -1.37
C LEU A 69 7.69 -12.04 -1.02
N ILE A 70 8.46 -11.32 -1.85
CA ILE A 70 8.73 -9.88 -1.67
C ILE A 70 7.43 -9.08 -1.75
N PHE A 71 6.54 -9.45 -2.67
CA PHE A 71 5.21 -8.84 -2.79
C PHE A 71 4.39 -9.04 -1.52
N PHE A 72 4.36 -10.27 -0.99
CA PHE A 72 3.63 -10.61 0.23
C PHE A 72 4.17 -9.84 1.44
N ILE A 73 5.50 -9.80 1.64
CA ILE A 73 6.13 -9.05 2.73
C ILE A 73 5.82 -7.55 2.59
N SER A 74 5.87 -7.01 1.37
CA SER A 74 5.53 -5.61 1.12
C SER A 74 4.09 -5.29 1.52
N LEU A 75 3.13 -6.20 1.25
CA LEU A 75 1.75 -6.06 1.67
C LEU A 75 1.58 -6.05 3.20
N LEU A 76 2.28 -6.93 3.92
CA LEU A 76 2.25 -6.95 5.38
C LEU A 76 2.76 -5.62 5.97
N ILE A 77 3.86 -5.10 5.42
CA ILE A 77 4.41 -3.79 5.80
C ILE A 77 3.40 -2.68 5.48
N GLY A 78 2.69 -2.77 4.35
CA GLY A 78 1.65 -1.82 3.95
C GLY A 78 0.47 -1.78 4.92
N ASP A 79 -0.07 -2.95 5.31
CA ASP A 79 -1.18 -3.01 6.26
C ASP A 79 -0.75 -2.50 7.65
N LEU A 80 0.47 -2.86 8.08
CA LEU A 80 1.04 -2.35 9.33
C LEU A 80 1.24 -0.83 9.29
N GLY A 81 1.75 -0.30 8.17
CA GLY A 81 1.94 1.13 7.92
C GLY A 81 0.62 1.89 7.96
N ARG A 82 -0.43 1.33 7.36
CA ARG A 82 -1.79 1.89 7.41
C ARG A 82 -2.34 1.92 8.83
N LYS A 83 -2.25 0.81 9.57
CA LYS A 83 -2.73 0.69 10.96
C LYS A 83 -2.02 1.66 11.90
N ARG A 84 -0.69 1.74 11.82
CA ARG A 84 0.13 2.59 12.70
C ARG A 84 0.33 4.02 12.17
N SER A 85 -0.19 4.35 10.99
CA SER A 85 -0.06 5.68 10.36
C SER A 85 1.39 6.11 10.06
N HIS A 86 2.30 5.15 9.84
CA HIS A 86 3.70 5.46 9.51
C HIS A 86 3.88 5.59 8.00
N ALA A 87 4.13 6.81 7.54
CA ALA A 87 4.35 7.10 6.13
C ALA A 87 5.54 6.31 5.53
N ASN A 88 6.59 6.03 6.31
CA ASN A 88 7.76 5.29 5.84
C ASN A 88 7.41 3.85 5.45
N PHE A 89 6.59 3.16 6.25
CA PHE A 89 6.12 1.82 5.89
C PHE A 89 5.26 1.83 4.63
N LEU A 90 4.45 2.87 4.45
CA LEU A 90 3.65 3.01 3.23
C LEU A 90 4.52 3.23 1.98
N LYS A 91 5.63 3.98 2.11
CA LYS A 91 6.62 4.15 1.04
C LYS A 91 7.32 2.83 0.68
N VAL A 92 7.73 2.06 1.69
CA VAL A 92 8.34 0.73 1.48
C VAL A 92 7.35 -0.22 0.79
N TYR A 93 6.09 -0.23 1.23
CA TYR A 93 5.03 -0.98 0.58
C TYR A 93 4.86 -0.58 -0.89
N LEU A 94 4.78 0.73 -1.17
CA LEU A 94 4.60 1.22 -2.54
C LEU A 94 5.76 0.77 -3.43
N PHE A 95 6.99 0.95 -2.97
CA PHE A 95 8.19 0.58 -3.73
C PHE A 95 8.29 -0.94 -3.93
N GLY A 96 8.21 -1.71 -2.84
CA GLY A 96 8.38 -3.16 -2.88
C GLY A 96 7.29 -3.87 -3.67
N SER A 97 6.02 -3.45 -3.51
CA SER A 97 4.91 -4.04 -4.29
C SER A 97 5.02 -3.70 -5.77
N SER A 98 5.45 -2.48 -6.13
CA SER A 98 5.62 -2.07 -7.53
C SER A 98 6.72 -2.86 -8.23
N VAL A 99 7.92 -2.90 -7.63
CA VAL A 99 9.07 -3.62 -8.20
C VAL A 99 8.75 -5.10 -8.36
N SER A 100 8.20 -5.73 -7.31
CA SER A 100 7.85 -7.14 -7.37
C SER A 100 6.76 -7.45 -8.41
N SER A 101 5.75 -6.59 -8.53
CA SER A 101 4.70 -6.76 -9.55
C SER A 101 5.27 -6.71 -10.95
N LEU A 102 6.16 -5.76 -11.22
CA LEU A 102 6.82 -5.63 -12.52
C LEU A 102 7.68 -6.88 -12.82
N THR A 103 8.47 -7.33 -11.85
CA THR A 103 9.28 -8.55 -12.00
C THR A 103 8.40 -9.77 -12.28
N LEU A 104 7.27 -9.91 -11.57
CA LEU A 104 6.32 -11.00 -11.78
C LEU A 104 5.66 -10.94 -13.16
N ILE A 105 5.27 -9.76 -13.63
CA ILE A 105 4.70 -9.58 -14.97
C ILE A 105 5.72 -9.95 -16.05
N VAL A 106 6.96 -9.47 -15.94
CA VAL A 106 8.04 -9.81 -16.89
C VAL A 106 8.30 -11.32 -16.89
N TYR A 107 8.28 -11.96 -15.73
CA TYR A 107 8.42 -13.41 -15.62
C TYR A 107 7.27 -14.16 -16.33
N LEU A 108 6.02 -13.72 -16.12
CA LEU A 108 4.84 -14.31 -16.77
C LEU A 108 4.89 -14.15 -18.30
N LEU A 109 5.25 -12.96 -18.79
CA LEU A 109 5.38 -12.70 -20.23
C LEU A 109 6.45 -13.58 -20.87
N LYS A 110 7.59 -13.77 -20.20
CA LYS A 110 8.66 -14.65 -20.70
C LYS A 110 8.22 -16.12 -20.72
N LYS A 111 7.32 -16.51 -19.83
CA LYS A 111 6.81 -17.88 -19.72
C LYS A 111 5.76 -18.21 -20.78
N ASP A 112 4.95 -17.24 -21.18
CA ASP A 112 3.91 -17.38 -22.21
C ASP A 112 4.40 -16.77 -23.54
N PRO A 113 5.14 -17.51 -24.39
CA PRO A 113 5.64 -17.00 -25.67
C PRO A 113 4.53 -16.73 -26.71
N SER A 114 3.25 -16.92 -26.38
CA SER A 114 2.10 -16.72 -27.28
C SER A 114 1.71 -15.26 -27.52
N LEU A 115 2.56 -14.31 -27.09
CA LEU A 115 2.38 -12.86 -27.30
C LEU A 115 3.35 -12.29 -28.35
N GLU A 116 4.12 -13.15 -29.03
CA GLU A 116 4.77 -12.89 -30.33
C GLU A 116 4.15 -13.75 -31.44
#